data_AF-A0A1I0ABA0-F1
#
_entry.id   AF-A0A1I0ABA0-F1
#
_cell.length_a   1.000
_cell.length_b   1.000
_cell.length_c   1.000
_cell.angle_alpha   90.00
_cell.angle_beta   90.00
_cell.angle_gamma   90.00
#
_symmetry.space_group_name_H-M   'P 1'
#
loop_
_entity.id
_entity.type
_entity.pdbx_description
1 polymer ?
#
loop_
_entity_poly.entity_id
_entity_poly.type
_entity_poly.pdbx_seq_one_letter_code
_entity_poly.pdbx_strand_id
1 'polypeptide(L)'
;MNFLKVSLISVILCNALLVVGCDNAKTNNTNEDKNSSQAETSTTEAKATGYPVTKYNAYIEYLDFYRRNSLQNVSIGGLTIAEQLRNGDFTAMYNGTANQYKSKASYLQDRILNKFEGSIEELDSAAQSIVSTINAAQADFLELETYVSSRKYEDDNGALGKTLMEKVLPHLKAIDAAELAFEIALDKEGMRLEEQDLAELKASGNILGYNTLASISLGGKLTDMIAEDPETALATAGNLEIMNNQIIEIEGYLSEIKKVADAETPDSFRQKKIKDFYDDTQKFIGAYRNTRSNPTGYNAGEEVLDAYNHMIYSYNDLIKYNL
;
A
#
# COMPACT_ATOMS: atom_id res chain seq x y z
N MET A 1 11.35 20.15 2.01
CA MET A 1 11.07 18.74 2.32
C MET A 1 10.09 18.27 1.26
N ASN A 2 10.52 17.40 0.35
CA ASN A 2 9.57 16.72 -0.55
C ASN A 2 8.90 15.66 0.31
N PHE A 3 7.62 15.85 0.64
CA PHE A 3 6.86 14.78 1.26
C PHE A 3 6.68 13.71 0.18
N LEU A 4 7.19 12.49 0.42
CA LEU A 4 7.10 11.43 -0.57
C LEU A 4 5.62 11.11 -0.84
N LYS A 5 5.25 11.24 -2.11
CA LYS A 5 3.99 10.77 -2.71
C LYS A 5 3.89 9.26 -2.59
N VAL A 6 3.24 8.77 -1.54
CA VAL A 6 2.79 7.37 -1.51
C VAL A 6 1.46 7.34 -0.77
N SER A 7 0.34 7.45 -1.50
CA SER A 7 -0.91 6.91 -0.97
C SER A 7 -0.68 5.43 -0.74
N LEU A 8 -0.85 5.01 0.52
CA LEU A 8 -1.10 3.62 0.82
C LEU A 8 -2.40 3.22 0.10
N ILE A 9 -2.29 2.68 -1.11
CA ILE A 9 -3.30 1.76 -1.62
C ILE A 9 -3.00 0.41 -0.95
N SER A 10 -3.21 0.32 0.36
CA SER A 10 -3.33 -0.97 1.05
C SER A 10 -4.72 -1.54 0.78
N VAL A 11 -5.03 -1.75 -0.50
CA VAL A 11 -6.09 -2.65 -0.94
C VAL A 11 -5.47 -4.04 -0.80
N ILE A 12 -5.89 -4.75 0.25
CA ILE A 12 -5.62 -6.18 0.31
C ILE A 12 -6.35 -6.78 -0.88
N LEU A 13 -5.60 -7.07 -1.95
CA LEU A 13 -6.07 -7.82 -3.12
C LEU A 13 -6.42 -9.22 -2.64
N CYS A 14 -7.62 -9.36 -2.08
CA CYS A 14 -8.31 -10.62 -2.00
C CYS A 14 -8.68 -10.97 -3.43
N ASN A 15 -7.73 -11.54 -4.17
CA ASN A 15 -8.06 -12.44 -5.25
C ASN A 15 -9.02 -13.45 -4.64
N ALA A 16 -10.31 -13.24 -4.88
CA ALA A 16 -11.35 -14.17 -4.52
C ALA A 16 -11.01 -15.45 -5.26
N LEU A 17 -10.28 -16.34 -4.59
CA LEU A 17 -10.41 -17.75 -4.81
C LEU A 17 -11.91 -17.99 -4.64
N LEU A 18 -12.61 -18.01 -5.77
CA LEU A 18 -13.90 -18.63 -5.94
C LEU A 18 -13.69 -20.11 -5.58
N VAL A 19 -13.58 -20.38 -4.28
CA VAL A 19 -13.79 -21.70 -3.71
C VAL A 19 -15.28 -21.93 -3.93
N VAL A 20 -15.60 -22.46 -5.11
CA VAL A 20 -16.84 -23.19 -5.34
C VAL A 20 -16.95 -24.16 -4.16
N GLY A 21 -17.98 -23.96 -3.34
CA GLY A 21 -18.10 -24.58 -2.03
C GLY A 21 -17.92 -26.09 -2.07
N CYS A 22 -16.99 -26.59 -1.26
CA CYS A 22 -17.08 -27.95 -0.75
C CYS A 22 -18.18 -27.96 0.32
N ASP A 23 -19.43 -28.13 -0.10
CA ASP A 23 -20.47 -28.65 0.76
C ASP A 23 -20.08 -30.07 1.17
N ASN A 24 -19.50 -30.22 2.36
CA ASN A 24 -19.47 -31.50 3.06
C ASN A 24 -20.51 -31.48 4.18
N ALA A 25 -21.77 -31.28 3.79
CA ALA A 25 -22.89 -31.71 4.61
C ALA A 25 -22.98 -33.23 4.52
N LYS A 26 -22.47 -33.92 5.55
CA LYS A 26 -22.77 -35.35 5.78
C LYS A 26 -24.29 -35.53 5.88
N THR A 27 -24.90 -36.03 4.83
CA THR A 27 -26.25 -36.59 4.85
C THR A 27 -26.15 -38.06 5.28
N ASN A 28 -26.88 -38.44 6.32
CA ASN A 28 -27.31 -39.81 6.51
C ASN A 28 -28.69 -39.98 5.87
N ASN A 29 -28.71 -40.77 4.79
CA ASN A 29 -29.80 -41.52 4.14
C ASN A 29 -31.24 -41.34 4.65
N THR A 30 -32.18 -41.12 3.72
CA THR A 30 -32.97 -42.21 3.10
C THR A 30 -33.72 -41.75 1.83
N ASN A 31 -33.56 -42.55 0.77
CA ASN A 31 -34.31 -42.74 -0.48
C ASN A 31 -35.63 -41.97 -0.72
N GLU A 32 -35.77 -41.38 -1.92
CA GLU A 32 -36.63 -41.92 -2.99
C GLU A 32 -36.44 -41.19 -4.33
N ASP A 33 -36.60 -41.96 -5.41
CA ASP A 33 -36.33 -41.66 -6.82
C ASP A 33 -37.02 -40.42 -7.41
N LYS A 34 -36.32 -39.73 -8.32
CA LYS A 34 -36.81 -39.42 -9.68
C LYS A 34 -35.72 -38.79 -10.59
N ASN A 35 -35.22 -39.65 -11.48
CA ASN A 35 -34.88 -39.44 -12.89
C ASN A 35 -34.88 -37.98 -13.45
N SER A 36 -33.70 -37.47 -13.85
CA SER A 36 -33.53 -36.73 -15.10
C SER A 36 -32.06 -36.61 -15.48
N SER A 37 -31.75 -37.13 -16.67
CA SER A 37 -30.49 -37.07 -17.41
C SER A 37 -29.82 -35.68 -17.36
N GLN A 38 -28.53 -35.65 -16.98
CA GLN A 38 -27.67 -34.48 -17.15
C GLN A 38 -26.47 -34.89 -18.01
N ALA A 39 -26.36 -34.21 -19.16
CA ALA A 39 -25.27 -34.38 -20.11
C ALA A 39 -23.95 -33.97 -19.46
N GLU A 40 -22.93 -34.82 -19.61
CA GLU A 40 -21.54 -34.53 -19.29
C GLU A 40 -21.07 -33.36 -20.15
N THR A 41 -20.96 -32.19 -19.53
CA THR A 41 -20.12 -31.11 -20.05
C THR A 41 -18.87 -31.12 -19.19
N SER A 42 -17.82 -31.72 -19.72
CA SER A 42 -16.47 -31.70 -19.16
C SER A 42 -15.97 -30.26 -19.09
N THR A 43 -16.07 -29.64 -17.91
CA THR A 43 -15.32 -28.43 -17.60
C THR A 43 -13.89 -28.82 -17.26
N THR A 44 -13.01 -28.63 -18.24
CA THR A 44 -11.57 -28.58 -18.06
C THR A 44 -11.26 -27.54 -16.97
N GLU A 45 -10.64 -27.98 -15.86
CA GLU A 45 -10.01 -27.09 -14.90
C GLU A 45 -8.97 -26.25 -15.64
N ALA A 46 -9.34 -25.00 -15.96
CA ALA A 46 -8.38 -24.00 -16.36
C ALA A 46 -7.52 -23.71 -15.13
N LYS A 47 -6.30 -24.27 -15.10
CA LYS A 47 -5.22 -23.79 -14.23
C LYS A 47 -5.08 -22.29 -14.49
N ALA A 48 -5.57 -21.46 -13.58
CA ALA A 48 -5.22 -20.06 -13.54
C ALA A 48 -3.69 -19.98 -13.51
N THR A 49 -3.08 -19.41 -14.54
CA THR A 49 -1.66 -19.09 -14.58
C THR A 49 -1.43 -18.02 -13.52
N GLY A 50 -1.13 -18.49 -12.30
CA GLY A 50 -1.22 -17.72 -11.07
C GLY A 50 -0.19 -16.61 -11.01
N TYR A 51 -0.64 -15.36 -11.03
CA TYR A 51 0.13 -14.23 -10.57
C TYR A 51 0.63 -14.50 -9.13
N PRO A 52 1.88 -14.16 -8.77
CA PRO A 52 2.43 -14.45 -7.44
C PRO A 52 1.91 -13.49 -6.36
N VAL A 53 0.59 -13.50 -6.12
CA VAL A 53 -0.11 -12.63 -5.15
C VAL A 53 0.52 -12.69 -3.76
N THR A 54 0.95 -13.87 -3.32
CA THR A 54 1.59 -14.04 -2.01
C THR A 54 2.94 -13.31 -1.90
N LYS A 55 3.69 -13.22 -3.01
CA LYS A 55 4.94 -12.44 -3.08
C LYS A 55 4.66 -10.95 -3.08
N TYR A 56 3.65 -10.51 -3.84
CA TYR A 56 3.21 -9.12 -3.85
C TYR A 56 2.78 -8.65 -2.45
N ASN A 57 1.93 -9.44 -1.76
CA ASN A 57 1.50 -9.14 -0.40
C ASN A 57 2.67 -9.08 0.59
N ALA A 58 3.69 -9.93 0.42
CA ALA A 58 4.89 -9.88 1.26
C ALA A 58 5.70 -8.57 1.05
N TYR A 59 5.72 -8.02 -0.17
CA TYR A 59 6.32 -6.70 -0.42
C TYR A 59 5.53 -5.57 0.24
N ILE A 60 4.19 -5.63 0.24
CA ILE A 60 3.35 -4.69 0.99
C ILE A 60 3.67 -4.78 2.48
N GLU A 61 3.65 -6.00 3.06
CA GLU A 61 3.95 -6.22 4.48
C GLU A 61 5.33 -5.71 4.88
N TYR A 62 6.33 -5.84 4.01
CA TYR A 62 7.65 -5.28 4.21
C TYR A 62 7.61 -3.76 4.35
N LEU A 63 6.97 -3.07 3.39
CA LEU A 63 6.86 -1.62 3.41
C LEU A 63 6.11 -1.15 4.67
N ASP A 64 4.99 -1.80 4.96
CA ASP A 64 4.16 -1.59 6.15
C ASP A 64 4.95 -1.77 7.46
N PHE A 65 5.73 -2.85 7.55
CA PHE A 65 6.55 -3.16 8.71
C PHE A 65 7.60 -2.08 8.93
N TYR A 66 8.32 -1.65 7.91
CA TYR A 66 9.38 -0.66 8.07
C TYR A 66 8.85 0.77 8.21
N ARG A 67 7.68 1.11 7.66
CA ARG A 67 7.00 2.38 7.95
C ARG A 67 6.51 2.41 9.41
N ARG A 68 5.74 1.40 9.86
CA ARG A 68 5.19 1.34 11.23
C ARG A 68 6.26 1.12 12.32
N ASN A 69 7.27 0.30 12.04
CA ASN A 69 8.36 -0.01 12.98
C ASN A 69 9.63 0.79 12.71
N SER A 70 9.56 1.85 11.91
CA SER A 70 10.41 3.00 12.18
C SER A 70 9.90 3.63 13.49
N LEU A 71 10.15 3.06 14.67
CA LEU A 71 11.37 3.34 15.44
C LEU A 71 11.98 4.69 15.07
N GLN A 72 11.18 5.76 15.14
CA GLN A 72 11.54 7.18 15.26
C GLN A 72 12.60 7.83 14.35
N ASN A 73 13.53 7.18 13.62
CA ASN A 73 14.74 7.92 13.18
C ASN A 73 15.60 7.38 12.00
N VAL A 74 15.20 6.43 11.14
CA VAL A 74 16.22 5.83 10.20
C VAL A 74 15.99 6.05 8.70
N SER A 75 14.79 6.00 8.14
CA SER A 75 14.60 6.36 6.71
C SER A 75 14.51 7.87 6.51
N ILE A 76 13.69 8.58 7.31
CA ILE A 76 13.65 10.06 7.36
C ILE A 76 14.88 10.64 8.08
N GLY A 77 15.53 9.83 8.93
CA GLY A 77 16.69 10.26 9.69
C GLY A 77 18.03 10.00 9.03
N GLY A 78 18.18 9.17 8.00
CA GLY A 78 19.49 8.89 7.40
C GLY A 78 20.22 10.16 6.92
N LEU A 79 19.56 10.98 6.11
CA LEU A 79 20.10 12.25 5.63
C LEU A 79 20.17 13.33 6.73
N THR A 80 19.21 13.34 7.65
CA THR A 80 19.18 14.26 8.81
C THR A 80 20.32 13.98 9.79
N ILE A 81 20.55 12.70 10.12
CA ILE A 81 21.68 12.20 10.90
C ILE A 81 22.98 12.51 10.17
N ALA A 82 23.04 12.32 8.85
CA ALA A 82 24.21 12.70 8.08
C ALA A 82 24.50 14.22 8.17
N GLU A 83 23.48 15.06 8.13
CA GLU A 83 23.62 16.51 8.31
C GLU A 83 24.09 16.87 9.74
N GLN A 84 23.48 16.28 10.77
CA GLN A 84 23.89 16.45 12.17
C GLN A 84 25.35 16.03 12.39
N LEU A 85 25.74 14.88 11.86
CA LEU A 85 27.11 14.36 11.95
C LEU A 85 28.12 15.25 11.19
N ARG A 86 27.75 15.79 10.03
CA ARG A 86 28.59 16.78 9.31
C ARG A 86 28.79 18.06 10.12
N ASN A 87 27.77 18.47 10.87
CA ASN A 87 27.80 19.61 11.77
C ASN A 87 28.51 19.32 13.10
N GLY A 88 29.02 18.09 13.30
CA GLY A 88 29.78 17.69 14.48
C GLY A 88 28.93 17.14 15.62
N ASP A 89 27.63 16.94 15.42
CA ASP A 89 26.77 16.26 16.37
C ASP A 89 26.90 14.73 16.20
N PHE A 90 27.95 14.17 16.80
CA PHE A 90 28.19 12.73 16.82
C PHE A 90 27.24 11.96 17.73
N THR A 91 26.41 12.63 18.53
CA THR A 91 25.41 11.98 19.37
C THR A 91 24.14 11.60 18.60
N ALA A 92 23.98 12.13 17.38
CA ALA A 92 22.86 11.82 16.49
C ALA A 92 22.84 10.38 15.95
N MET A 93 24.00 9.71 15.89
CA MET A 93 24.05 8.33 15.38
C MET A 93 23.65 7.33 16.46
N TYR A 94 22.64 6.51 16.17
CA TYR A 94 22.19 5.45 17.06
C TYR A 94 23.08 4.21 16.95
N ASN A 95 23.39 3.59 18.09
CA ASN A 95 24.11 2.31 18.11
C ASN A 95 23.24 1.21 17.48
N GLY A 96 23.74 0.50 16.48
CA GLY A 96 23.02 -0.52 15.74
C GLY A 96 22.43 -0.08 14.39
N THR A 97 22.71 1.13 13.90
CA THR A 97 22.28 1.56 12.56
C THR A 97 22.74 0.60 11.47
N ALA A 98 23.99 0.14 11.50
CA ALA A 98 24.50 -0.83 10.54
C ALA A 98 23.72 -2.17 10.60
N ASN A 99 23.37 -2.62 11.82
CA ASN A 99 22.58 -3.84 12.02
C ASN A 99 21.13 -3.69 11.56
N GLN A 100 20.53 -2.50 11.69
CA GLN A 100 19.18 -2.23 11.20
C GLN A 100 19.10 -2.30 9.68
N TYR A 101 20.02 -1.63 8.97
CA TYR A 101 20.10 -1.74 7.51
C TYR A 101 20.36 -3.18 7.08
N LYS A 102 21.32 -3.86 7.70
CA LYS A 102 21.57 -5.29 7.42
C LYS A 102 20.32 -6.15 7.61
N SER A 103 19.55 -5.91 8.66
CA SER A 103 18.30 -6.64 8.93
C SER A 103 17.25 -6.36 7.85
N LYS A 104 17.16 -5.11 7.36
CA LYS A 104 16.29 -4.71 6.24
C LYS A 104 16.66 -5.45 4.94
N ALA A 105 17.93 -5.49 4.59
CA ALA A 105 18.39 -6.25 3.42
C ALA A 105 18.15 -7.76 3.57
N SER A 106 18.44 -8.31 4.74
CA SER A 106 18.23 -9.75 5.01
C SER A 106 16.74 -10.12 4.96
N TYR A 107 15.85 -9.23 5.41
CA TYR A 107 14.41 -9.44 5.30
C TYR A 107 13.99 -9.56 3.83
N LEU A 108 14.33 -8.58 2.98
CA LEU A 108 14.01 -8.63 1.55
C LEU A 108 14.57 -9.89 0.88
N GLN A 109 15.85 -10.18 1.11
CA GLN A 109 16.54 -11.30 0.49
C GLN A 109 15.95 -12.65 0.93
N ASP A 110 15.87 -12.90 2.24
CA ASP A 110 15.57 -14.23 2.76
C ASP A 110 14.07 -14.49 2.93
N ARG A 111 13.30 -13.44 3.23
CA ARG A 111 11.86 -13.58 3.54
C ARG A 111 10.98 -13.36 2.34
N ILE A 112 11.49 -12.71 1.29
CA ILE A 112 10.71 -12.43 0.09
C ILE A 112 11.35 -13.04 -1.15
N LEU A 113 12.51 -12.52 -1.57
CA LEU A 113 13.15 -12.87 -2.84
C LEU A 113 13.48 -14.37 -2.93
N ASN A 114 14.02 -14.97 -1.87
CA ASN A 114 14.39 -16.39 -1.83
C ASN A 114 13.24 -17.32 -1.41
N LYS A 115 12.18 -16.78 -0.80
CA LYS A 115 11.13 -17.58 -0.17
C LYS A 115 9.94 -17.85 -1.09
N PHE A 116 9.52 -16.85 -1.85
CA PHE A 116 8.34 -16.97 -2.70
C PHE A 116 8.73 -17.34 -4.13
N GLU A 117 8.07 -18.38 -4.65
CA GLU A 117 8.16 -18.77 -6.05
C GLU A 117 7.42 -17.78 -6.96
N GLY A 118 7.75 -17.79 -8.24
CA GLY A 118 7.26 -16.81 -9.20
C GLY A 118 8.03 -15.48 -9.14
N SER A 119 7.90 -14.69 -10.20
CA SER A 119 8.58 -13.40 -10.31
C SER A 119 7.59 -12.28 -10.61
N ILE A 120 7.82 -11.14 -9.96
CA ILE A 120 7.25 -9.85 -10.34
C ILE A 120 8.45 -9.00 -10.74
N GLU A 121 8.88 -9.13 -11.99
CA GLU A 121 10.24 -8.79 -12.44
C GLU A 121 10.71 -7.39 -11.99
N GLU A 122 9.87 -6.37 -12.17
CA GLU A 122 10.19 -4.99 -11.78
C GLU A 122 10.31 -4.81 -10.27
N LEU A 123 9.41 -5.42 -9.48
CA LEU A 123 9.44 -5.40 -8.01
C LEU A 123 10.62 -6.20 -7.44
N ASP A 124 10.87 -7.38 -7.99
CA ASP A 124 11.99 -8.23 -7.59
C ASP A 124 13.33 -7.52 -7.86
N SER A 125 13.44 -6.86 -9.02
CA SER A 125 14.61 -6.05 -9.37
C SER A 125 14.80 -4.86 -8.43
N ALA A 126 13.72 -4.12 -8.12
CA ALA A 126 13.79 -2.99 -7.21
C ALA A 126 14.15 -3.44 -5.77
N ALA A 127 13.59 -4.54 -5.29
CA ALA A 127 13.94 -5.13 -3.99
C ALA A 127 15.41 -5.57 -3.95
N GLN A 128 15.90 -6.21 -5.02
CA GLN A 128 17.31 -6.60 -5.13
C GLN A 128 18.25 -5.39 -5.14
N SER A 129 17.82 -4.26 -5.71
CA SER A 129 18.57 -3.00 -5.69
C SER A 129 18.75 -2.46 -4.26
N ILE A 130 17.69 -2.50 -3.44
CA ILE A 130 17.77 -2.14 -2.00
C ILE A 130 18.79 -3.04 -1.30
N VAL A 131 18.67 -4.36 -1.47
CA VAL A 131 19.59 -5.33 -0.84
C VAL A 131 21.04 -5.05 -1.23
N SER A 132 21.30 -4.87 -2.52
CA SER A 132 22.65 -4.65 -3.05
C SER A 132 23.27 -3.36 -2.53
N THR A 133 22.48 -2.29 -2.48
CA THR A 133 22.94 -0.97 -2.01
C THR A 133 23.24 -0.99 -0.52
N ILE A 134 22.39 -1.62 0.29
CA ILE A 134 22.65 -1.79 1.73
C ILE A 134 23.91 -2.63 1.97
N ASN A 135 24.08 -3.74 1.25
CA ASN A 135 25.25 -4.60 1.42
C ASN A 135 26.55 -3.87 1.06
N ALA A 136 26.54 -3.01 0.03
CA ALA A 136 27.69 -2.18 -0.35
C ALA A 136 28.05 -1.15 0.75
N ALA A 137 27.05 -0.65 1.49
CA ALA A 137 27.23 0.35 2.54
C ALA A 137 27.71 -0.22 3.90
N GLN A 138 27.59 -1.54 4.09
CA GLN A 138 27.67 -2.15 5.42
C GLN A 138 29.02 -1.91 6.15
N ALA A 139 30.13 -2.00 5.42
CA ALA A 139 31.46 -1.81 6.00
C ALA A 139 31.67 -0.36 6.46
N ASP A 140 31.28 0.61 5.63
CA ASP A 140 31.42 2.04 5.92
C ASP A 140 30.49 2.46 7.07
N PHE A 141 29.26 1.93 7.12
CA PHE A 141 28.37 2.15 8.27
C PHE A 141 28.95 1.60 9.56
N LEU A 142 29.52 0.38 9.54
CA LEU A 142 30.13 -0.22 10.73
C LEU A 142 31.37 0.56 11.19
N GLU A 143 32.19 1.06 10.25
CA GLU A 143 33.35 1.91 10.56
C GLU A 143 32.93 3.19 11.26
N LEU A 144 31.94 3.90 10.70
CA LEU A 144 31.38 5.12 11.30
C LEU A 144 30.72 4.85 12.66
N GLU A 145 29.92 3.80 12.76
CA GLU A 145 29.25 3.41 14.01
C GLU A 145 30.27 3.12 15.11
N THR A 146 31.32 2.36 14.79
CA THR A 146 32.41 2.04 15.72
C THR A 146 33.14 3.30 16.19
N TYR A 147 33.42 4.23 15.27
CA TYR A 147 34.05 5.51 15.61
C TYR A 147 33.19 6.32 16.57
N VAL A 148 31.89 6.45 16.30
CA VAL A 148 30.96 7.19 17.16
C VAL A 148 30.78 6.48 18.50
N SER A 149 30.51 5.17 18.51
CA SER A 149 30.25 4.41 19.74
C SER A 149 31.46 4.32 20.66
N SER A 150 32.67 4.38 20.11
CA SER A 150 33.92 4.43 20.89
C SER A 150 34.31 5.84 21.35
N ARG A 151 33.50 6.87 21.03
CA ARG A 151 33.74 8.28 21.36
C ARG A 151 35.08 8.85 20.87
N LYS A 152 35.68 8.26 19.83
CA LYS A 152 36.94 8.74 19.24
C LYS A 152 36.87 10.17 18.71
N TYR A 153 35.67 10.68 18.44
CA TYR A 153 35.44 12.07 18.07
C TYR A 153 35.87 13.09 19.13
N GLU A 154 36.02 12.66 20.38
CA GLU A 154 36.51 13.52 21.47
C GLU A 154 38.02 13.72 21.41
N ASP A 155 38.74 12.75 20.83
CA ASP A 155 40.20 12.77 20.73
C ASP A 155 40.68 13.60 19.52
N ASP A 156 39.89 13.64 18.44
CA ASP A 156 40.25 14.30 17.17
C ASP A 156 39.35 15.48 16.80
N ASN A 157 38.49 15.92 17.73
CA ASN A 157 37.49 16.96 17.53
C ASN A 157 36.58 16.70 16.30
N GLY A 158 36.28 15.43 16.03
CA GLY A 158 35.38 15.01 14.97
C GLY A 158 36.01 14.89 13.58
N ALA A 159 37.33 14.99 13.46
CA ALA A 159 38.00 15.04 12.15
C ALA A 159 37.78 13.76 11.33
N LEU A 160 38.03 12.58 11.91
CA LEU A 160 37.83 11.31 11.22
C LEU A 160 36.35 11.06 10.93
N GLY A 161 35.46 11.42 11.86
CA GLY A 161 34.02 11.29 11.69
C GLY A 161 33.48 12.02 10.46
N LYS A 162 34.00 13.23 10.18
CA LYS A 162 33.66 13.97 8.96
C LYS A 162 34.11 13.25 7.68
N THR A 163 35.34 12.71 7.67
CA THR A 163 35.84 11.91 6.54
C THR A 163 35.05 10.62 6.33
N LEU A 164 34.67 9.93 7.41
CA LEU A 164 33.82 8.73 7.33
C LEU A 164 32.42 9.09 6.81
N MET A 165 31.88 10.24 7.21
CA MET A 165 30.58 10.71 6.71
C MET A 165 30.60 11.01 5.20
N GLU A 166 31.70 11.54 4.67
CA GLU A 166 31.85 11.74 3.22
C GLU A 166 31.80 10.42 2.43
N LYS A 167 32.25 9.31 3.02
CA LYS A 167 32.10 7.97 2.44
C LYS A 167 30.68 7.42 2.57
N VAL A 168 30.03 7.67 3.71
CA VAL A 168 28.70 7.12 4.04
C VAL A 168 27.56 7.85 3.32
N LEU A 169 27.67 9.16 3.11
CA LEU A 169 26.60 9.97 2.52
C LEU A 169 26.14 9.51 1.13
N PRO A 170 27.04 9.14 0.19
CA PRO A 170 26.63 8.55 -1.09
C PRO A 170 25.80 7.27 -0.93
N HIS A 171 26.13 6.40 0.03
CA HIS A 171 25.37 5.18 0.30
C HIS A 171 23.97 5.49 0.80
N LEU A 172 23.82 6.42 1.75
CA LEU A 172 22.51 6.84 2.25
C LEU A 172 21.61 7.37 1.13
N LYS A 173 22.15 8.18 0.21
CA LYS A 173 21.43 8.67 -0.96
C LYS A 173 21.03 7.56 -1.92
N ALA A 174 21.92 6.58 -2.13
CA ALA A 174 21.63 5.45 -3.00
C ALA A 174 20.55 4.54 -2.39
N ILE A 175 20.56 4.33 -1.08
CA ILE A 175 19.54 3.55 -0.37
C ILE A 175 18.18 4.26 -0.48
N ASP A 176 18.12 5.57 -0.20
CA ASP A 176 16.91 6.38 -0.32
C ASP A 176 16.32 6.32 -1.75
N ALA A 177 17.18 6.45 -2.77
CA ALA A 177 16.76 6.33 -4.16
C ALA A 177 16.26 4.92 -4.52
N ALA A 178 16.89 3.85 -3.99
CA ALA A 178 16.46 2.48 -4.21
C ALA A 178 15.12 2.17 -3.53
N GLU A 179 14.90 2.73 -2.33
CA GLU A 179 13.64 2.62 -1.60
C GLU A 179 12.50 3.33 -2.34
N LEU A 180 12.73 4.55 -2.81
CA LEU A 180 11.77 5.26 -3.65
C LEU A 180 11.45 4.49 -4.95
N ALA A 181 12.46 3.93 -5.61
CA ALA A 181 12.24 3.14 -6.83
C ALA A 181 11.41 1.87 -6.55
N PHE A 182 11.60 1.24 -5.40
CA PHE A 182 10.79 0.10 -4.96
C PHE A 182 9.35 0.49 -4.66
N GLU A 183 9.12 1.60 -3.96
CA GLU A 183 7.77 2.13 -3.70
C GLU A 183 7.03 2.41 -5.02
N ILE A 184 7.68 3.09 -5.96
CA ILE A 184 7.11 3.36 -7.30
C ILE A 184 6.75 2.05 -8.03
N ALA A 185 7.64 1.04 -7.97
CA ALA A 185 7.38 -0.26 -8.61
C ALA A 185 6.21 -1.00 -7.94
N LEU A 186 6.06 -0.87 -6.61
CA LEU A 186 4.96 -1.47 -5.84
C LEU A 186 3.62 -0.83 -6.19
N ASP A 187 3.58 0.50 -6.26
CA ASP A 187 2.39 1.26 -6.61
C ASP A 187 1.95 0.94 -8.03
N LYS A 188 2.89 0.94 -8.99
CA LYS A 188 2.62 0.59 -10.39
C LYS A 188 2.02 -0.80 -10.53
N GLU A 189 2.55 -1.77 -9.79
CA GLU A 189 2.04 -3.13 -9.84
C GLU A 189 0.67 -3.25 -9.16
N GLY A 190 0.46 -2.52 -8.06
CA GLY A 190 -0.85 -2.41 -7.40
C GLY A 190 -1.93 -1.85 -8.33
N MET A 191 -1.62 -0.78 -9.07
CA MET A 191 -2.51 -0.21 -10.07
C MET A 191 -2.85 -1.22 -11.18
N ARG A 192 -1.84 -1.97 -11.66
CA ARG A 192 -2.06 -3.01 -12.69
C ARG A 192 -3.00 -4.12 -12.19
N LEU A 193 -2.84 -4.56 -10.95
CA LEU A 193 -3.71 -5.56 -10.32
C LEU A 193 -5.11 -5.02 -10.07
N GLU A 194 -5.24 -3.78 -9.61
CA GLU A 194 -6.54 -3.12 -9.45
C GLU A 194 -7.30 -3.01 -10.78
N GLU A 195 -6.62 -2.62 -11.86
CA GLU A 195 -7.22 -2.56 -13.21
C GLU A 195 -7.68 -3.94 -13.68
N GLN A 196 -6.90 -4.99 -13.39
CA GLN A 196 -7.27 -6.37 -13.68
C GLN A 196 -8.52 -6.78 -12.90
N ASP A 197 -8.56 -6.56 -11.59
CA ASP A 197 -9.68 -6.89 -10.72
C ASP A 197 -10.96 -6.14 -11.16
N LEU A 198 -10.85 -4.87 -11.50
CA LEU A 198 -11.96 -4.09 -12.05
C LEU A 198 -12.49 -4.69 -13.36
N ALA A 199 -11.61 -5.12 -14.25
CA ALA A 199 -12.02 -5.76 -15.50
C ALA A 199 -12.72 -7.11 -15.24
N GLU A 200 -12.22 -7.92 -14.31
CA GLU A 200 -12.81 -9.20 -13.92
C GLU A 200 -14.18 -9.04 -13.23
N LEU A 201 -14.31 -8.09 -12.31
CA LEU A 201 -15.57 -7.76 -11.63
C LEU A 201 -16.62 -7.25 -12.63
N LYS A 202 -16.19 -6.42 -13.59
CA LYS A 202 -17.06 -5.95 -14.68
C LYS A 202 -17.52 -7.10 -15.59
N ALA A 203 -16.60 -8.00 -15.96
CA ALA A 203 -16.90 -9.12 -16.85
C ALA A 203 -17.80 -10.18 -16.18
N SER A 204 -17.64 -10.41 -14.88
CA SER A 204 -18.47 -11.33 -14.09
C SER A 204 -19.86 -10.76 -13.75
N GLY A 205 -20.10 -9.47 -14.00
CA GLY A 205 -21.34 -8.80 -13.63
C GLY A 205 -21.47 -8.55 -12.13
N ASN A 206 -20.38 -8.63 -11.37
CA ASN A 206 -20.37 -8.30 -9.96
C ASN A 206 -20.43 -6.78 -9.76
N ILE A 207 -21.64 -6.23 -9.81
CA ILE A 207 -21.89 -4.78 -9.74
C ILE A 207 -21.44 -4.19 -8.40
N LEU A 208 -21.69 -4.88 -7.28
CA LEU A 208 -21.28 -4.39 -5.96
C LEU A 208 -19.75 -4.35 -5.85
N GLY A 209 -19.08 -5.45 -6.21
CA GLY A 209 -17.62 -5.52 -6.19
C GLY A 209 -16.98 -4.48 -7.11
N TYR A 210 -17.46 -4.37 -8.36
CA TYR A 210 -16.97 -3.39 -9.31
C TYR A 210 -17.14 -1.96 -8.80
N ASN A 211 -18.34 -1.57 -8.36
CA ASN A 211 -18.62 -0.20 -7.94
C ASN A 211 -17.83 0.18 -6.69
N THR A 212 -17.68 -0.73 -5.73
CA THR A 212 -16.91 -0.48 -4.50
C THR A 212 -15.43 -0.31 -4.80
N LEU A 213 -14.81 -1.21 -5.58
CA LEU A 213 -13.41 -1.09 -5.98
C LEU A 213 -13.17 0.13 -6.88
N ALA A 214 -14.08 0.45 -7.80
CA ALA A 214 -13.96 1.65 -8.64
C ALA A 214 -14.02 2.93 -7.81
N SER A 215 -14.85 2.94 -6.76
CA SER A 215 -14.92 4.07 -5.81
C SER A 215 -13.62 4.24 -5.03
N ILE A 216 -13.02 3.12 -4.57
CA ILE A 216 -11.70 3.11 -3.94
C ILE A 216 -10.60 3.64 -4.88
N SER A 217 -10.55 3.14 -6.12
CA SER A 217 -9.55 3.54 -7.12
C SER A 217 -9.58 5.04 -7.40
N LEU A 218 -10.78 5.58 -7.65
CA LEU A 218 -10.96 7.01 -7.92
C LEU A 218 -10.69 7.86 -6.67
N GLY A 219 -11.11 7.38 -5.50
CA GLY A 219 -10.84 8.05 -4.23
C GLY A 219 -9.35 8.15 -3.90
N GLY A 220 -8.57 7.12 -4.22
CA GLY A 220 -7.11 7.13 -4.04
C GLY A 220 -6.43 8.16 -4.92
N LYS A 221 -6.75 8.13 -6.23
CA LYS A 221 -6.24 9.10 -7.21
C LYS A 221 -6.57 10.55 -6.81
N LEU A 222 -7.77 10.80 -6.31
CA LEU A 222 -8.16 12.12 -5.83
C LEU A 222 -7.39 12.53 -4.57
N THR A 223 -7.21 11.60 -3.62
CA THR A 223 -6.46 11.84 -2.39
C THR A 223 -4.99 12.18 -2.71
N ASP A 224 -4.37 11.45 -3.64
CA ASP A 224 -3.00 11.74 -4.13
C ASP A 224 -2.85 13.14 -4.72
N MET A 225 -3.89 13.64 -5.37
CA MET A 225 -3.86 14.98 -5.94
C MET A 225 -3.95 16.07 -4.87
N ILE A 226 -4.63 15.82 -3.74
CA ILE A 226 -5.00 16.86 -2.76
C ILE A 226 -4.15 16.83 -1.48
N ALA A 227 -3.70 15.67 -1.03
CA ALA A 227 -3.20 15.49 0.33
C ALA A 227 -1.96 16.34 0.68
N GLU A 228 -1.07 16.60 -0.29
CA GLU A 228 0.19 17.30 -0.04
C GLU A 228 0.06 18.84 -0.18
N ASP A 229 -0.58 19.31 -1.24
CA ASP A 229 -0.74 20.73 -1.55
C ASP A 229 -2.14 20.99 -2.10
N PRO A 230 -3.16 21.00 -1.22
CA PRO A 230 -4.55 21.17 -1.62
C PRO A 230 -4.77 22.53 -2.31
N GLU A 231 -4.04 23.58 -1.90
CA GLU A 231 -4.16 24.91 -2.50
C GLU A 231 -3.73 24.91 -3.97
N THR A 232 -2.53 24.41 -4.27
CA THR A 232 -2.05 24.33 -5.66
C THR A 232 -2.87 23.36 -6.50
N ALA A 233 -3.25 22.22 -5.92
CA ALA A 233 -4.05 21.21 -6.61
C ALA A 233 -5.41 21.77 -7.05
N LEU A 234 -6.09 22.52 -6.17
CA LEU A 234 -7.41 23.09 -6.43
C LEU A 234 -7.36 24.40 -7.24
N ALA A 235 -6.25 25.15 -7.19
CA ALA A 235 -6.05 26.34 -8.02
C ALA A 235 -5.81 26.01 -9.50
N THR A 236 -5.34 24.79 -9.80
CA THR A 236 -5.08 24.35 -11.17
C THR A 236 -6.37 23.88 -11.84
N ALA A 237 -6.88 24.64 -12.81
CA ALA A 237 -8.17 24.36 -13.45
C ALA A 237 -8.32 22.94 -14.02
N GLY A 238 -7.27 22.41 -14.66
CA GLY A 238 -7.26 21.05 -15.18
C GLY A 238 -7.36 19.97 -14.09
N ASN A 239 -6.66 20.16 -12.96
CA ASN A 239 -6.75 19.26 -11.82
C ASN A 239 -8.15 19.31 -11.19
N LEU A 240 -8.70 20.52 -11.03
CA LEU A 240 -10.04 20.70 -10.47
C LEU A 240 -11.12 20.02 -11.33
N GLU A 241 -11.00 20.08 -12.66
CA GLU A 241 -11.90 19.38 -13.57
C GLU A 241 -11.80 17.85 -13.41
N ILE A 242 -10.59 17.31 -13.39
CA ILE A 242 -10.34 15.87 -13.16
C ILE A 242 -10.98 15.42 -11.84
N MET A 243 -10.69 16.11 -10.73
CA MET A 243 -11.19 15.75 -9.41
C MET A 243 -12.72 15.82 -9.33
N ASN A 244 -13.34 16.83 -9.96
CA ASN A 244 -14.80 16.93 -10.01
C ASN A 244 -15.42 15.79 -10.82
N ASN A 245 -14.82 15.41 -11.94
CA ASN A 245 -15.30 14.28 -12.74
C ASN A 245 -15.19 12.96 -11.96
N GLN A 246 -14.09 12.75 -11.25
CA GLN A 246 -13.92 11.58 -10.37
C GLN A 246 -15.00 11.53 -9.27
N ILE A 247 -15.32 12.66 -8.63
CA ILE A 247 -16.38 12.71 -7.62
C ILE A 247 -17.75 12.39 -8.23
N ILE A 248 -18.05 12.88 -9.43
CA ILE A 248 -19.30 12.56 -10.13
C ILE A 248 -19.39 11.06 -10.41
N GLU A 249 -18.30 10.44 -10.84
CA GLU A 249 -18.25 8.98 -11.06
C GLU A 249 -18.44 8.20 -9.76
N ILE A 250 -17.77 8.60 -8.68
CA ILE A 250 -17.94 7.99 -7.34
C ILE A 250 -19.41 8.11 -6.88
N GLU A 251 -20.05 9.27 -7.07
CA GLU A 251 -21.47 9.46 -6.75
C GLU A 251 -22.38 8.55 -7.58
N GLY A 252 -22.03 8.30 -8.85
CA GLY A 252 -22.70 7.34 -9.71
C GLY A 252 -22.61 5.91 -9.16
N TYR A 253 -21.40 5.46 -8.81
CA TYR A 253 -21.17 4.14 -8.19
C TYR A 253 -21.90 4.00 -6.86
N LEU A 254 -21.91 5.07 -6.05
CA LEU A 254 -22.56 5.10 -4.76
C LEU A 254 -24.09 4.93 -4.86
N SER A 255 -24.70 5.48 -5.91
CA SER A 255 -26.14 5.27 -6.20
C SER A 255 -26.46 3.80 -6.43
N GLU A 256 -25.63 3.08 -7.18
CA GLU A 256 -25.80 1.65 -7.42
C GLU A 256 -25.53 0.81 -6.16
N ILE A 257 -24.49 1.14 -5.39
CA ILE A 257 -24.19 0.50 -4.09
C ILE A 257 -25.40 0.62 -3.15
N LYS A 258 -26.04 1.80 -3.11
CA LYS A 258 -27.24 2.02 -2.30
C LYS A 258 -28.39 1.11 -2.71
N LYS A 259 -28.65 0.94 -4.00
CA LYS A 259 -29.70 0.05 -4.49
C LYS A 259 -29.46 -1.40 -4.04
N VAL A 260 -28.21 -1.86 -4.07
CA VAL A 260 -27.84 -3.19 -3.56
C VAL A 260 -28.14 -3.27 -2.06
N ALA A 261 -27.71 -2.28 -1.26
CA ALA A 261 -27.97 -2.25 0.18
C ALA A 261 -29.48 -2.27 0.52
N ASP A 262 -30.29 -1.50 -0.22
CA ASP A 262 -31.73 -1.40 -0.01
C ASP A 262 -32.47 -2.71 -0.41
N ALA A 263 -31.87 -3.52 -1.29
CA ALA A 263 -32.40 -4.82 -1.70
C ALA A 263 -31.99 -5.98 -0.77
N GLU A 264 -31.00 -5.79 0.09
CA GLU A 264 -30.60 -6.79 1.09
C GLU A 264 -31.70 -7.01 2.14
N THR A 265 -31.61 -8.15 2.85
CA THR A 265 -32.46 -8.38 4.01
C THR A 265 -32.22 -7.29 5.07
N PRO A 266 -33.27 -6.59 5.55
CA PRO A 266 -33.16 -5.57 6.58
C PRO A 266 -32.42 -6.08 7.82
N ASP A 267 -31.53 -5.26 8.35
CA ASP A 267 -30.70 -5.53 9.53
C ASP A 267 -29.75 -6.73 9.39
N SER A 268 -29.62 -7.29 8.17
CA SER A 268 -28.63 -8.32 7.91
C SER A 268 -27.23 -7.76 8.07
N PHE A 269 -26.33 -8.62 8.52
CA PHE A 269 -24.93 -8.25 8.70
C PHE A 269 -24.31 -7.73 7.38
N ARG A 270 -24.63 -8.37 6.25
CA ARG A 270 -24.17 -7.94 4.92
C ARG A 270 -24.70 -6.55 4.54
N GLN A 271 -25.99 -6.28 4.75
CA GLN A 271 -26.56 -4.94 4.54
C GLN A 271 -25.81 -3.88 5.35
N LYS A 272 -25.53 -4.17 6.63
CA LYS A 272 -24.79 -3.25 7.49
C LYS A 272 -23.41 -2.92 6.92
N LYS A 273 -22.67 -3.91 6.41
CA LYS A 273 -21.34 -3.69 5.81
C LYS A 273 -21.38 -2.88 4.52
N ILE A 274 -22.37 -3.11 3.67
CA ILE A 274 -22.56 -2.29 2.47
C ILE A 274 -22.88 -0.85 2.88
N LYS A 275 -23.72 -0.66 3.91
CA LYS A 275 -24.06 0.66 4.45
C LYS A 275 -22.86 1.36 5.11
N ASP A 276 -22.02 0.64 5.85
CA ASP A 276 -20.80 1.17 6.44
C ASP A 276 -19.88 1.76 5.33
N PHE A 277 -19.65 1.00 4.24
CA PHE A 277 -18.89 1.49 3.08
C PHE A 277 -19.56 2.69 2.39
N TYR A 278 -20.87 2.64 2.20
CA TYR A 278 -21.64 3.74 1.62
C TYR A 278 -21.48 5.03 2.44
N ASP A 279 -21.67 4.95 3.76
CA ASP A 279 -21.59 6.08 4.68
C ASP A 279 -20.17 6.68 4.71
N ASP A 280 -19.12 5.84 4.70
CA ASP A 280 -17.74 6.32 4.67
C ASP A 280 -17.35 6.93 3.30
N THR A 281 -17.88 6.40 2.20
CA THR A 281 -17.73 7.01 0.87
C THR A 281 -18.42 8.39 0.82
N GLN A 282 -19.58 8.54 1.45
CA GLN A 282 -20.23 9.86 1.58
C GLN A 282 -19.38 10.85 2.39
N LYS A 283 -18.76 10.41 3.48
CA LYS A 283 -17.84 11.25 4.27
C LYS A 283 -16.65 11.68 3.43
N PHE A 284 -16.07 10.79 2.62
CA PHE A 284 -14.98 11.12 1.71
C PHE A 284 -15.38 12.21 0.70
N ILE A 285 -16.54 12.06 0.04
CA ILE A 285 -17.07 13.09 -0.87
C ILE A 285 -17.29 14.43 -0.13
N GLY A 286 -17.78 14.36 1.12
CA GLY A 286 -17.96 15.53 1.98
C GLY A 286 -16.65 16.23 2.33
N ALA A 287 -15.63 15.47 2.71
CA ALA A 287 -14.28 15.98 3.00
C ALA A 287 -13.69 16.69 1.78
N TYR A 288 -13.75 16.08 0.59
CA TYR A 288 -13.34 16.73 -0.65
C TYR A 288 -14.05 18.07 -0.87
N ARG A 289 -15.38 18.10 -0.72
CA ARG A 289 -16.17 19.33 -0.91
C ARG A 289 -15.82 20.42 0.11
N ASN A 290 -15.52 20.03 1.35
CA ASN A 290 -15.05 20.94 2.39
C ASN A 290 -13.69 21.54 2.03
N THR A 291 -12.72 20.69 1.70
CA THR A 291 -11.37 21.09 1.25
C THR A 291 -11.42 21.97 0.02
N ARG A 292 -12.26 21.66 -0.96
CA ARG A 292 -12.49 22.51 -2.13
C ARG A 292 -12.99 23.90 -1.77
N SER A 293 -13.85 24.00 -0.77
CA SER A 293 -14.43 25.28 -0.32
C SER A 293 -13.46 26.07 0.56
N ASN A 294 -12.52 25.40 1.22
CA ASN A 294 -11.55 25.98 2.12
C ASN A 294 -10.16 25.30 1.98
N PRO A 295 -9.44 25.52 0.87
CA PRO A 295 -8.21 24.80 0.54
C PRO A 295 -7.03 25.14 1.46
N THR A 296 -7.08 26.28 2.14
CA THR A 296 -6.05 26.75 3.08
C THR A 296 -6.38 26.42 4.54
N GLY A 297 -7.43 25.63 4.78
CA GLY A 297 -7.76 25.13 6.10
C GLY A 297 -6.60 24.34 6.69
N TYR A 298 -6.39 24.47 8.00
CA TYR A 298 -5.24 23.90 8.74
C TYR A 298 -5.01 22.40 8.45
N ASN A 299 -6.06 21.64 8.13
CA ASN A 299 -6.02 20.20 7.87
C ASN A 299 -6.68 19.80 6.53
N ALA A 300 -6.73 20.71 5.55
CA ALA A 300 -7.57 20.50 4.36
C ALA A 300 -7.19 19.23 3.56
N GLY A 301 -5.89 18.91 3.42
CA GLY A 301 -5.44 17.66 2.79
C GLY A 301 -5.62 16.43 3.69
N GLU A 302 -5.37 16.58 4.99
CA GLU A 302 -5.46 15.50 5.98
C GLU A 302 -6.91 14.99 6.15
N GLU A 303 -7.91 15.88 6.13
CA GLU A 303 -9.32 15.49 6.23
C GLU A 303 -9.75 14.56 5.09
N VAL A 304 -9.26 14.80 3.87
CA VAL A 304 -9.54 13.95 2.70
C VAL A 304 -8.86 12.60 2.85
N LEU A 305 -7.60 12.59 3.28
CA LEU A 305 -6.83 11.37 3.51
C LEU A 305 -7.46 10.50 4.62
N ASP A 306 -7.88 11.10 5.73
CA ASP A 306 -8.53 10.39 6.83
C ASP A 306 -9.86 9.77 6.38
N ALA A 307 -10.67 10.54 5.65
CA ALA A 307 -11.93 10.03 5.12
C ALA A 307 -11.71 8.91 4.07
N TYR A 308 -10.67 9.01 3.25
CA TYR A 308 -10.26 7.95 2.33
C TYR A 308 -9.84 6.67 3.07
N ASN A 309 -9.05 6.81 4.13
CA ASN A 309 -8.64 5.69 4.97
C ASN A 309 -9.86 4.98 5.59
N HIS A 310 -10.86 5.73 6.07
CA HIS A 310 -12.13 5.14 6.52
C HIS A 310 -12.85 4.36 5.42
N MET A 311 -12.90 4.90 4.20
CA MET A 311 -13.47 4.19 3.05
C MET A 311 -12.72 2.87 2.76
N ILE A 312 -11.38 2.87 2.80
CA ILE A 312 -10.54 1.67 2.67
C ILE A 312 -10.82 0.65 3.79
N TYR A 313 -10.93 1.10 5.04
CA TYR A 313 -11.25 0.21 6.16
C TYR A 313 -12.59 -0.49 5.98
N SER A 314 -13.62 0.25 5.59
CA SER A 314 -14.95 -0.30 5.33
C SER A 314 -14.98 -1.21 4.10
N TYR A 315 -14.20 -0.90 3.06
CA TYR A 315 -13.99 -1.81 1.92
C TYR A 315 -13.35 -3.13 2.35
N ASN A 316 -12.23 -3.05 3.06
CA ASN A 316 -11.49 -4.21 3.57
C ASN A 316 -12.33 -5.06 4.54
N ASP A 317 -13.31 -4.46 5.21
CA ASP A 317 -14.27 -5.23 6.00
C ASP A 317 -15.36 -5.85 5.13
N LEU A 318 -15.90 -5.12 4.15
CA LEU A 318 -16.91 -5.61 3.21
C LEU A 318 -16.45 -6.81 2.40
N ILE A 319 -15.20 -6.82 1.90
CA ILE A 319 -14.65 -7.90 1.07
C ILE A 319 -14.61 -9.26 1.80
N LYS A 320 -14.56 -9.26 3.14
CA LYS A 320 -14.57 -10.49 3.95
C LYS A 320 -15.92 -11.22 3.92
N TYR A 321 -16.97 -10.54 3.45
CA TYR A 321 -18.34 -11.05 3.44
C TYR A 321 -18.84 -11.30 2.01
N ASN A 322 -17.92 -11.72 1.14
CA ASN A 322 -18.13 -12.11 -0.25
C ASN A 322 -18.81 -11.01 -1.06
N LEU A 323 -17.99 -10.04 -1.51
CA LEU A 323 -18.28 -9.24 -2.69
C LEU A 323 -18.49 -10.16 -3.89
#